data_AF-A0A1J5TSA0-F1
#
_entry.id   AF-A0A1J5TSA0-F1
#
_cell.length_a   1.000
_cell.length_b   1.000
_cell.length_c   1.000
_cell.angle_alpha   90.00
_cell.angle_beta   90.00
_cell.angle_gamma   90.00
#
_symmetry.space_group_name_H-M   'P 1'
#
loop_
_entity.id
_entity.type
_entity.pdbx_description
1 polymer ?
#
loop_
_entity_poly.entity_id
_entity_poly.type
_entity_poly.pdbx_seq_one_letter_code
_entity_poly.pdbx_strand_id
1 'polypeptide(L)'
;MIVLDTCAFLTQKHPNGEFATVPGIKNEIVNKQSKQYFENMLATNLKIMKAEKSSYEIVQKQAKETGDFDVLSRVDIDIIALGYQCKGTIITDDFAIQNIALALNIKFLSCSGKIISAEL
;
A
#
# COMPACT_ATOMS: atom_id res chain seq x y z
N MET A 1 -1.39 8.78 8.26
CA MET A 1 -2.09 8.11 7.15
C MET A 1 -1.55 6.71 6.99
N ILE A 2 -2.43 5.72 6.94
CA ILE A 2 -2.11 4.30 6.70
C ILE A 2 -2.63 3.95 5.31
N VAL A 3 -1.74 3.49 4.42
CA VAL A 3 -2.07 3.10 3.05
C VAL A 3 -2.27 1.58 3.02
N LEU A 4 -3.48 1.16 2.71
CA LEU A 4 -3.88 -0.25 2.74
C LEU A 4 -3.72 -0.89 1.36
N ASP A 5 -2.85 -1.89 1.30
CA ASP A 5 -2.73 -2.85 0.21
C ASP A 5 -3.82 -3.94 0.30
N THR A 6 -3.94 -4.78 -0.71
CA THR A 6 -4.89 -5.89 -0.79
C THR A 6 -4.77 -6.84 0.39
N CYS A 7 -3.55 -7.12 0.89
CA CYS A 7 -3.39 -8.01 2.04
C CYS A 7 -4.14 -7.51 3.28
N ALA A 8 -4.27 -6.19 3.47
CA ALA A 8 -4.94 -5.62 4.62
C ALA A 8 -6.45 -5.89 4.59
N PHE A 9 -7.05 -5.93 3.40
CA PHE A 9 -8.47 -6.26 3.21
C PHE A 9 -8.74 -7.77 3.23
N LEU A 10 -7.77 -8.58 2.78
CA LEU A 10 -7.84 -10.04 2.85
C LEU A 10 -7.72 -10.54 4.29
N THR A 11 -6.81 -9.97 5.06
CA THR A 11 -6.53 -10.39 6.44
C THR A 11 -7.32 -9.62 7.49
N GLN A 12 -7.84 -8.43 7.14
CA GLN A 12 -8.48 -7.47 8.06
C GLN A 12 -7.55 -7.06 9.22
N LYS A 13 -6.24 -7.04 8.95
CA LYS A 13 -5.19 -6.69 9.92
C LYS A 13 -4.47 -5.43 9.48
N HIS A 14 -4.59 -4.40 10.30
CA HIS A 14 -3.87 -3.14 10.18
C HIS A 14 -3.98 -2.38 11.52
N PRO A 15 -3.08 -1.45 11.83
CA PRO A 15 -3.23 -0.58 12.99
C PRO A 15 -4.44 0.36 12.83
N ASN A 16 -4.85 0.99 13.93
CA ASN A 16 -5.86 2.04 13.90
C ASN A 16 -5.30 3.36 13.37
N GLY A 17 -6.10 4.13 12.62
CA GLY A 17 -5.73 5.46 12.14
C GLY A 17 -6.63 5.95 11.01
N GLU A 18 -6.16 6.96 10.29
CA GLU A 18 -6.76 7.39 9.03
C GLU A 18 -6.29 6.49 7.88
N PHE A 19 -7.23 5.92 7.14
CA PHE A 19 -6.94 4.97 6.08
C PHE A 19 -7.08 5.60 4.70
N ALA A 20 -6.16 5.22 3.82
CA ALA A 20 -6.28 5.46 2.39
C ALA A 20 -5.97 4.19 1.60
N THR A 21 -6.51 4.09 0.40
CA THR A 21 -6.17 3.04 -0.56
C THR A 21 -6.34 3.58 -1.98
N VAL A 22 -6.00 2.77 -2.98
CA VAL A 22 -6.03 3.17 -4.39
C VAL A 22 -7.23 2.55 -5.11
N PRO A 23 -7.77 3.18 -6.17
CA PRO A 23 -8.95 2.69 -6.87
C PRO A 23 -8.84 1.25 -7.38
N GLY A 24 -7.63 0.81 -7.75
CA GLY A 24 -7.39 -0.52 -8.33
C GLY A 24 -7.68 -1.68 -7.36
N ILE A 25 -7.59 -1.44 -6.05
CA ILE A 25 -7.78 -2.44 -4.99
C ILE A 25 -9.17 -3.08 -5.04
N LYS A 26 -10.19 -2.33 -5.49
CA LYS A 26 -11.54 -2.87 -5.66
C LYS A 26 -11.59 -4.07 -6.62
N ASN A 27 -10.68 -4.13 -7.59
CA ASN A 27 -10.62 -5.23 -8.55
C ASN A 27 -9.85 -6.45 -8.02
N GLU A 28 -8.92 -6.25 -7.09
CA GLU A 28 -8.16 -7.34 -6.47
C GLU A 28 -8.97 -8.08 -5.39
N ILE A 29 -9.86 -7.35 -4.72
CA ILE A 29 -10.71 -7.91 -3.68
C ILE A 29 -11.89 -8.65 -4.33
N VAL A 30 -11.74 -9.96 -4.54
CA VAL A 30 -12.76 -10.79 -5.20
C VAL A 30 -13.74 -11.46 -4.24
N ASN A 31 -13.28 -11.84 -3.04
CA ASN A 31 -14.08 -12.61 -2.09
C ASN A 31 -15.14 -11.74 -1.38
N LYS A 32 -16.27 -12.34 -1.00
CA LYS A 32 -17.42 -11.63 -0.41
C LYS A 32 -17.08 -10.94 0.92
N GLN A 33 -16.28 -11.59 1.76
CA GLN A 33 -15.93 -11.10 3.09
C GLN A 33 -15.10 -9.80 3.02
N SER A 34 -14.05 -9.80 2.22
CA SER A 34 -13.17 -8.65 2.00
C SER A 34 -13.88 -7.52 1.26
N LYS A 35 -14.79 -7.83 0.31
CA LYS A 35 -15.65 -6.80 -0.31
C LYS A 35 -16.53 -6.10 0.73
N GLN A 36 -17.20 -6.86 1.58
CA GLN A 36 -18.02 -6.28 2.65
C GLN A 36 -17.17 -5.43 3.60
N TYR A 37 -15.98 -5.90 3.96
CA TYR A 37 -15.06 -5.16 4.81
C TYR A 37 -14.63 -3.83 4.18
N PHE A 38 -14.22 -3.87 2.91
CA PHE A 38 -13.87 -2.67 2.14
C PHE A 38 -15.00 -1.64 2.11
N GLU A 39 -16.23 -2.05 1.82
CA GLU A 39 -17.40 -1.15 1.79
C GLU A 39 -17.71 -0.55 3.18
N ASN A 40 -17.59 -1.35 4.25
CA ASN A 40 -17.76 -0.85 5.62
C ASN A 40 -16.70 0.20 6.00
N MET A 41 -15.44 -0.03 5.62
CA MET A 41 -14.37 0.94 5.84
C MET A 41 -14.59 2.21 5.02
N LEU A 42 -15.03 2.08 3.77
CA LEU A 42 -15.33 3.21 2.88
C LEU A 42 -16.45 4.09 3.44
N ALA A 43 -17.47 3.49 4.06
CA ALA A 43 -18.56 4.21 4.71
C ALA A 43 -18.15 4.93 6.01
N THR A 44 -16.96 4.67 6.54
CA THR A 44 -16.51 5.18 7.85
C THR A 44 -15.29 6.07 7.74
N ASN A 45 -14.11 5.52 7.45
CA ASN A 45 -12.85 6.25 7.55
C ASN A 45 -11.78 5.91 6.48
N LEU A 46 -12.14 5.14 5.44
CA LEU A 46 -11.26 4.86 4.31
C LEU A 46 -11.45 5.87 3.17
N LYS A 47 -10.36 6.46 2.70
CA LYS A 47 -10.32 7.34 1.53
C LYS A 47 -9.76 6.60 0.31
N ILE A 48 -10.45 6.66 -0.82
CA ILE A 48 -9.90 6.20 -2.09
C ILE A 48 -9.20 7.37 -2.78
N MET A 49 -7.90 7.26 -3.02
CA MET A 49 -7.05 8.35 -3.51
C MET A 49 -6.14 7.89 -4.64
N LYS A 50 -5.74 8.84 -5.50
CA LYS A 50 -4.64 8.68 -6.45
C LYS A 50 -3.53 9.64 -6.08
N ALA A 51 -2.28 9.21 -6.24
CA ALA A 51 -1.14 10.10 -6.09
C ALA A 51 -1.07 11.09 -7.27
N GLU A 52 -0.29 12.14 -7.10
CA GLU A 52 0.10 13.07 -8.15
C GLU A 52 1.14 12.43 -9.06
N LYS A 53 1.21 12.94 -10.30
CA LYS A 53 2.12 12.42 -11.33
C LYS A 53 3.59 12.43 -10.89
N SER A 54 4.01 13.45 -10.15
CA SER A 54 5.37 13.57 -9.59
C SER A 54 5.75 12.38 -8.70
N SER A 55 4.83 11.94 -7.83
CA SER A 55 5.03 10.77 -6.97
C SER A 55 5.21 9.49 -7.77
N TYR A 56 4.43 9.32 -8.86
CA TYR A 56 4.58 8.19 -9.77
C TYR A 56 5.94 8.18 -10.48
N GLU A 57 6.42 9.33 -10.94
CA GLU A 57 7.72 9.44 -11.63
C GLU A 57 8.87 9.03 -10.70
N ILE A 58 8.81 9.45 -9.43
CA ILE A 58 9.81 9.09 -8.41
C ILE A 58 9.78 7.58 -8.13
N VAL A 59 8.60 7.01 -7.89
CA VAL A 59 8.46 5.57 -7.61
C VAL A 59 8.91 4.71 -8.77
N GLN A 60 8.52 5.04 -10.00
CA GLN A 60 8.93 4.28 -11.17
C GLN A 60 10.43 4.36 -11.43
N LYS A 61 11.06 5.52 -11.16
CA LYS A 61 12.51 5.65 -11.21
C LYS A 61 13.16 4.72 -10.18
N GLN A 62 12.71 4.76 -8.93
CA GLN A 62 13.27 3.93 -7.87
C GLN A 62 13.09 2.43 -8.13
N ALA A 63 11.92 2.03 -8.59
CA ALA A 63 11.62 0.63 -8.94
C ALA A 63 12.56 0.09 -10.04
N LYS A 64 12.97 0.93 -10.99
CA LYS A 64 13.95 0.56 -12.02
C LYS A 64 15.35 0.44 -11.45
N GLU A 65 15.70 1.29 -10.49
CA GLU A 65 17.00 1.26 -9.82
C GLU A 65 17.15 0.04 -8.89
N THR A 66 16.07 -0.39 -8.22
CA THR A 66 16.07 -1.61 -7.39
C THR A 66 15.91 -2.89 -8.20
N GLY A 67 15.46 -2.78 -9.46
CA GLY A 67 15.22 -3.91 -10.35
C GLY A 67 13.86 -4.58 -10.17
N ASP A 68 12.99 -4.02 -9.32
CA ASP A 68 11.65 -4.57 -9.04
C ASP A 68 10.57 -4.07 -10.04
N PHE A 69 10.89 -3.13 -10.93
CA PHE A 69 9.90 -2.50 -11.82
C PHE A 69 9.07 -3.51 -12.64
N ASP A 70 9.71 -4.55 -13.18
CA ASP A 70 9.06 -5.49 -14.08
C ASP A 70 8.13 -6.50 -13.36
N VAL A 71 8.27 -6.65 -12.04
CA VAL A 71 7.42 -7.56 -11.24
C VAL A 71 6.23 -6.84 -10.61
N LEU A 72 6.27 -5.51 -10.54
CA LEU A 72 5.20 -4.71 -9.95
C LEU A 72 4.02 -4.59 -10.88
N SER A 73 2.83 -4.84 -10.34
CA SER A 73 1.58 -4.50 -10.99
C SER A 73 1.36 -2.98 -10.99
N ARG A 74 0.35 -2.54 -11.75
CA ARG A 74 -0.08 -1.14 -11.71
C ARG A 74 -0.59 -0.74 -10.33
N VAL A 75 -1.26 -1.64 -9.62
CA VAL A 75 -1.82 -1.38 -8.29
C VAL A 75 -0.70 -1.18 -7.29
N ASP A 76 0.38 -1.96 -7.38
CA ASP A 76 1.55 -1.84 -6.52
C ASP A 76 2.21 -0.46 -6.66
N ILE A 77 2.42 -0.02 -7.91
CA ILE A 77 2.95 1.33 -8.20
C ILE A 77 2.02 2.42 -7.66
N ASP A 78 0.69 2.27 -7.79
CA ASP A 78 -0.28 3.21 -7.24
C ASP A 78 -0.18 3.26 -5.69
N ILE A 79 -0.06 2.12 -5.02
CA ILE A 79 0.08 2.03 -3.54
C ILE A 79 1.36 2.71 -3.06
N ILE A 80 2.50 2.39 -3.68
CA ILE A 80 3.79 2.97 -3.30
C ILE A 80 3.77 4.49 -3.53
N ALA A 81 3.26 4.95 -4.66
CA ALA A 81 3.18 6.38 -4.98
C ALA A 81 2.30 7.14 -3.98
N LEU A 82 1.18 6.55 -3.57
CA LEU A 82 0.31 7.14 -2.54
C LEU A 82 0.99 7.15 -1.17
N GLY A 83 1.66 6.06 -0.80
CA GLY A 83 2.45 5.96 0.44
C GLY A 83 3.55 7.02 0.52
N TYR A 84 4.30 7.21 -0.58
CA TYR A 84 5.32 8.23 -0.72
C TYR A 84 4.74 9.63 -0.55
N GLN A 85 3.69 9.96 -1.31
CA GLN A 85 3.07 11.29 -1.29
C GLN A 85 2.53 11.68 0.09
N CYS A 86 1.84 10.74 0.74
CA CYS A 86 1.22 11.00 2.03
C CYS A 86 2.21 10.93 3.20
N LYS A 87 3.49 10.62 2.94
CA LYS A 87 4.48 10.25 3.98
C LYS A 87 3.87 9.22 4.96
N GLY A 88 3.14 8.27 4.38
CA GLY A 88 2.30 7.32 5.11
C GLY A 88 3.04 6.06 5.54
N THR A 89 2.30 5.14 6.15
CA THR A 89 2.76 3.77 6.39
C THR A 89 1.98 2.81 5.50
N ILE A 90 2.67 2.05 4.66
CA ILE A 90 2.06 1.04 3.77
C ILE A 90 1.84 -0.26 4.55
N ILE A 91 0.65 -0.84 4.49
CA ILE A 91 0.39 -2.16 5.06
C ILE A 91 0.48 -3.16 3.93
N THR A 92 1.54 -3.96 3.88
CA THR A 92 1.83 -4.90 2.79
C THR A 92 2.71 -6.07 3.24
N ASP A 93 2.51 -7.24 2.64
CA ASP A 93 3.38 -8.42 2.77
C ASP A 93 4.20 -8.68 1.49
N ASP A 94 4.09 -7.83 0.47
CA ASP A 94 4.80 -7.99 -0.80
C ASP A 94 6.24 -7.46 -0.73
N PHE A 95 7.21 -8.31 -1.08
CA PHE A 95 8.63 -7.96 -1.01
C PHE A 95 9.05 -6.87 -2.02
N ALA A 96 8.47 -6.85 -3.22
CA ALA A 96 8.80 -5.83 -4.23
C ALA A 96 8.31 -4.44 -3.76
N ILE A 97 7.12 -4.37 -3.18
CA ILE A 97 6.62 -3.14 -2.53
C ILE A 97 7.55 -2.71 -1.39
N GLN A 98 7.95 -3.65 -0.52
CA GLN A 98 8.83 -3.37 0.62
C GLN A 98 10.22 -2.89 0.19
N ASN A 99 10.82 -3.47 -0.84
CA ASN A 99 12.13 -3.06 -1.37
C ASN A 99 12.12 -1.59 -1.79
N ILE A 100 11.09 -1.17 -2.52
CA ILE A 100 10.95 0.22 -2.96
C ILE A 100 10.61 1.14 -1.79
N ALA A 101 9.74 0.69 -0.88
CA ALA A 101 9.43 1.44 0.33
C ALA A 101 10.71 1.72 1.14
N LEU A 102 11.59 0.73 1.33
CA LEU A 102 12.90 0.91 1.96
C LEU A 102 13.76 1.92 1.20
N ALA A 103 13.90 1.77 -0.12
CA ALA A 103 14.71 2.67 -0.94
C ALA A 103 14.22 4.13 -0.90
N LEU A 104 12.91 4.35 -0.75
CA LEU A 104 12.28 5.67 -0.64
C LEU A 104 12.08 6.16 0.81
N ASN A 105 12.55 5.42 1.82
CA ASN A 105 12.31 5.70 3.24
C ASN A 105 10.81 5.82 3.61
N ILE A 106 9.95 5.04 2.95
CA ILE A 106 8.53 4.90 3.26
C ILE A 106 8.38 3.83 4.33
N LYS A 107 7.63 4.14 5.39
CA LYS A 107 7.34 3.15 6.44
C LYS A 107 6.40 2.09 5.89
N PHE A 108 6.58 0.84 6.31
CA PHE A 108 5.61 -0.22 6.04
C PHE A 108 5.47 -1.17 7.22
N LEU A 109 4.36 -1.89 7.27
CA LEU A 109 4.06 -2.92 8.26
C LEU A 109 3.43 -4.13 7.58
N SER A 110 3.77 -5.31 8.10
CA SER A 110 3.23 -6.57 7.62
C SER A 110 1.78 -6.79 8.08
N CYS A 111 0.95 -7.32 7.18
CA CYS A 111 -0.40 -7.81 7.50
C CYS A 111 -0.38 -8.98 8.50
N SER A 112 0.75 -9.67 8.61
CA SER A 112 0.95 -10.83 9.48
C SER A 112 1.22 -10.48 10.96
N GLY A 113 1.41 -9.20 11.29
CA GLY A 113 1.60 -8.73 12.68
C GLY A 113 2.99 -8.99 13.27
N LYS A 114 3.97 -9.47 12.48
CA LYS A 114 5.37 -9.40 12.86
C LYS A 114 5.89 -8.00 12.56
N ILE A 115 6.12 -7.21 13.61
CA ILE A 115 6.87 -5.97 13.51
C ILE A 115 8.30 -6.37 13.14
N ILE A 116 8.67 -6.24 11.86
CA ILE A 116 10.08 -6.20 11.47
C ILE A 116 10.49 -4.74 11.63
N SER A 117 10.78 -4.34 12.86
CA SER A 117 11.48 -3.09 13.12
C SER A 117 12.91 -3.29 12.64
N ALA A 118 13.23 -2.79 11.45
CA ALA A 118 14.58 -2.33 11.19
C ALA A 118 14.79 -1.11 12.09
N GLU A 119 15.19 -1.35 13.33
CA GLU A 119 15.97 -0.35 14.06
C GLU A 119 17.26 -0.16 13.25
N LEU A 120 17.32 0.96 12.53
CA LEU A 120 18.57 1.60 12.13
C LEU A 120 18.90 2.66 13.16
#